data_AF-A0A101SSU7-F1
#
_entry.id   AF-A0A101SSU7-F1
#
_cell.length_a   1.000
_cell.length_b   1.000
_cell.length_c   1.000
_cell.angle_alpha   90.00
_cell.angle_beta   90.00
_cell.angle_gamma   90.00
#
_symmetry.space_group_name_H-M   'P 1'
#
loop_
_entity.id
_entity.type
_entity.pdbx_description
1 polymer ?
#
loop_
_entity_poly.entity_id
_entity_poly.type
_entity_poly.pdbx_seq_one_letter_code
_entity_poly.pdbx_strand_id
1 'polypeptide(L)'
;MSIITGRGRVISITVGALIVVGIGGTLWAVATQNNGKELKASDTCNEGVFSANVEPLERILSPDSSFKSNWSRTATESSLKLTCLNSTSDGAVKMTAVMQDGSESDWHSQLGVNSASTVAHFSVGTEALVWDRTAAIYVECKPSSEGSSHTADMSHPYLSIVAAATGSAGKGDDRAQQDLAQLAGRMFFEAQLQTGCQEDFTAPSGAPTLTSGS
;
A
#
# COMPACT_ATOMS: atom_id res chain seq x y z
N MET A 1 -11.57 -59.03 46.48
CA MET A 1 -10.56 -58.22 45.76
C MET A 1 -11.33 -57.09 45.07
N SER A 2 -11.05 -55.85 45.45
CA SER A 2 -11.94 -54.68 45.33
C SER A 2 -11.85 -53.95 43.98
N ILE A 3 -12.98 -53.87 43.28
CA ILE A 3 -13.77 -52.69 42.86
C ILE A 3 -13.11 -51.26 42.83
N ILE A 4 -13.38 -50.55 41.69
CA ILE A 4 -13.52 -49.07 41.42
C ILE A 4 -12.22 -48.21 41.31
N THR A 5 -11.87 -47.68 40.12
CA THR A 5 -12.25 -46.38 39.46
C THR A 5 -11.50 -45.15 39.96
N GLY A 6 -10.88 -44.37 39.07
CA GLY A 6 -10.64 -42.93 39.34
C GLY A 6 -9.46 -42.23 38.64
N ARG A 7 -9.77 -41.56 37.51
CA ARG A 7 -9.31 -40.23 37.03
C ARG A 7 -8.04 -39.55 37.60
N GLY A 8 -7.23 -39.00 36.68
CA GLY A 8 -6.43 -37.77 36.86
C GLY A 8 -5.39 -37.55 35.74
N ARG A 9 -5.77 -36.91 34.62
CA ARG A 9 -5.28 -35.58 34.11
C ARG A 9 -3.74 -35.39 34.12
N VAL A 10 -3.06 -35.33 32.97
CA VAL A 10 -2.77 -34.17 32.07
C VAL A 10 -1.26 -33.89 32.10
N ILE A 11 -0.61 -33.77 30.95
CA ILE A 11 0.31 -32.68 30.56
C ILE A 11 0.69 -32.86 29.07
N SER A 12 0.43 -31.80 28.31
CA SER A 12 0.83 -31.55 26.91
C SER A 12 2.34 -31.47 26.72
N ILE A 13 2.80 -31.62 25.47
CA ILE A 13 3.60 -30.66 24.68
C ILE A 13 3.80 -31.29 23.27
N THR A 14 3.13 -30.79 22.22
CA THR A 14 3.66 -29.92 21.11
C THR A 14 4.86 -30.55 20.37
N VAL A 15 4.99 -30.62 19.04
CA VAL A 15 4.70 -29.73 17.90
C VAL A 15 4.76 -30.60 16.62
N GLY A 16 3.97 -30.29 15.58
CA GLY A 16 4.25 -30.82 14.25
C GLY A 16 3.10 -30.81 13.24
N ALA A 17 2.34 -29.72 13.13
CA ALA A 17 1.39 -29.56 12.04
C ALA A 17 2.05 -28.75 10.91
N LEU A 18 2.63 -29.47 9.95
CA LEU A 18 2.84 -29.00 8.58
C LEU A 18 1.46 -28.69 7.99
N ILE A 19 1.14 -27.42 7.77
CA ILE A 19 0.00 -27.02 6.92
C ILE A 19 0.55 -26.54 5.59
N VAL A 20 0.45 -27.43 4.62
CA VAL A 20 0.46 -27.15 3.19
C VAL A 20 -0.70 -26.20 2.90
N VAL A 21 -0.40 -24.96 2.51
CA VAL A 21 -1.42 -24.04 1.98
C VAL A 21 -1.76 -24.49 0.57
N GLY A 22 -2.75 -25.38 0.51
CA GLY A 22 -3.45 -25.74 -0.71
C GLY A 22 -4.29 -24.56 -1.19
N ILE A 23 -4.21 -24.33 -2.50
CA ILE A 23 -5.02 -23.39 -3.26
C ILE A 23 -6.46 -23.91 -3.21
N GLY A 24 -7.24 -23.38 -2.28
CA GLY A 24 -8.66 -23.72 -2.09
C GLY A 24 -9.48 -22.44 -2.08
N GLY A 25 -10.22 -22.21 -3.17
CA GLY A 25 -11.03 -21.01 -3.35
C GLY A 25 -12.09 -20.83 -2.28
N THR A 26 -12.13 -19.65 -1.68
CA THR A 26 -13.31 -19.11 -1.02
C THR A 26 -13.85 -17.96 -1.86
N LEU A 27 -14.94 -18.23 -2.56
CA LEU A 27 -15.79 -17.23 -3.20
C LEU A 27 -16.38 -16.34 -2.09
N TRP A 28 -15.86 -15.11 -1.95
CA TRP A 28 -16.55 -14.08 -1.19
C TRP A 28 -17.59 -13.43 -2.12
N ALA A 29 -18.86 -13.65 -1.79
CA ALA A 29 -19.98 -12.99 -2.45
C ALA A 29 -19.93 -11.49 -2.14
N VAL A 30 -19.55 -10.70 -3.15
CA VAL A 30 -19.69 -9.24 -3.11
C VAL A 30 -21.14 -8.91 -3.48
N ALA A 31 -21.84 -8.21 -2.60
CA ALA A 31 -23.15 -7.66 -2.89
C ALA A 31 -23.04 -6.67 -4.06
N THR A 32 -23.50 -7.07 -5.25
CA THR A 32 -23.64 -6.19 -6.40
C THR A 32 -24.91 -5.37 -6.25
N GLN A 33 -24.80 -4.14 -5.77
CA GLN A 33 -25.82 -3.13 -6.06
C GLN A 33 -25.60 -2.61 -7.47
N ASN A 34 -26.50 -3.01 -8.36
CA ASN A 34 -26.55 -2.59 -9.74
C ASN A 34 -27.36 -1.29 -9.81
N ASN A 35 -26.67 -0.16 -10.03
CA ASN A 35 -27.28 1.07 -10.52
C ASN A 35 -26.27 1.73 -11.44
N GLY A 36 -26.56 1.72 -12.75
CA GLY A 36 -25.75 2.33 -13.79
C GLY A 36 -25.70 3.85 -13.66
N LYS A 37 -24.80 4.34 -12.81
CA LYS A 37 -24.32 5.72 -12.84
C LYS A 37 -22.87 5.69 -13.32
N GLU A 38 -22.67 6.39 -14.42
CA GLU A 38 -21.39 6.88 -14.92
C GLU A 38 -20.54 7.38 -13.73
N LEU A 39 -19.54 6.59 -13.35
CA LEU A 39 -18.66 6.90 -12.23
C LEU A 39 -17.75 8.03 -12.69
N LYS A 40 -18.03 9.25 -12.21
CA LYS A 40 -17.13 10.39 -12.37
C LYS A 40 -15.89 10.15 -11.49
N ALA A 41 -14.76 10.68 -11.94
CA ALA A 41 -13.46 10.74 -11.26
C ALA A 41 -13.46 11.00 -9.73
N SER A 42 -14.55 11.55 -9.19
CA SER A 42 -14.74 11.86 -7.77
C SER A 42 -14.90 10.66 -6.82
N ASP A 43 -15.02 9.42 -7.32
CA ASP A 43 -15.19 8.20 -6.49
C ASP A 43 -13.91 7.31 -6.42
N THR A 44 -12.76 7.86 -6.81
CA THR A 44 -11.48 7.12 -6.83
C THR A 44 -10.90 7.01 -5.42
N CYS A 45 -10.84 5.79 -4.87
CA CYS A 45 -10.23 5.40 -3.60
C CYS A 45 -10.40 6.36 -2.40
N ASN A 46 -11.58 6.39 -1.79
CA ASN A 46 -11.92 7.28 -0.67
C ASN A 46 -11.67 6.67 0.72
N GLU A 47 -11.31 7.42 1.77
CA GLU A 47 -11.42 8.88 2.03
C GLU A 47 -10.10 9.43 2.62
N GLY A 48 -9.58 10.64 2.32
CA GLY A 48 -10.16 11.82 1.67
C GLY A 48 -9.15 12.89 1.19
N VAL A 49 -8.16 12.50 0.36
CA VAL A 49 -7.37 13.41 -0.53
C VAL A 49 -7.39 12.95 -2.01
N PHE A 50 -7.78 11.71 -2.27
CA PHE A 50 -7.74 11.11 -3.61
C PHE A 50 -8.77 11.64 -4.63
N SER A 51 -9.76 12.41 -4.19
CA SER A 51 -10.91 12.82 -5.03
C SER A 51 -10.66 14.06 -5.92
N ALA A 52 -9.56 14.79 -5.75
CA ALA A 52 -9.42 16.11 -6.37
C ALA A 52 -8.73 16.15 -7.75
N ASN A 53 -7.95 15.13 -8.13
CA ASN A 53 -7.29 15.10 -9.45
C ASN A 53 -6.83 13.67 -9.79
N VAL A 54 -7.51 13.05 -10.74
CA VAL A 54 -7.27 11.68 -11.26
C VAL A 54 -6.40 11.65 -12.52
N GLU A 55 -5.92 12.81 -12.98
CA GLU A 55 -5.23 12.94 -14.27
C GLU A 55 -4.00 12.00 -14.41
N PRO A 56 -3.15 11.80 -13.37
CA PRO A 56 -2.06 10.82 -13.45
C PRO A 56 -2.57 9.39 -13.62
N LEU A 57 -3.71 9.07 -13.00
CA LEU A 57 -4.32 7.75 -13.09
C LEU A 57 -4.92 7.50 -14.48
N GLU A 58 -5.62 8.49 -15.04
CA GLU A 58 -6.18 8.44 -16.40
C GLU A 58 -5.07 8.26 -17.45
N ARG A 59 -3.96 8.99 -17.31
CA ARG A 59 -2.80 8.84 -18.21
C ARG A 59 -2.17 7.45 -18.11
N ILE A 60 -2.08 6.88 -16.91
CA ILE A 60 -1.50 5.54 -16.72
C ILE A 60 -2.43 4.43 -17.22
N LEU A 61 -3.74 4.50 -16.94
CA LEU A 61 -4.70 3.43 -17.24
C LEU A 61 -5.33 3.50 -18.64
N SER A 62 -5.14 4.62 -19.35
CA SER A 62 -5.75 5.03 -20.62
C SER A 62 -6.88 6.05 -20.43
N PRO A 63 -6.77 7.25 -21.04
CA PRO A 63 -7.69 8.38 -20.80
C PRO A 63 -9.12 8.12 -21.28
N ASP A 64 -9.33 7.18 -22.19
CA ASP A 64 -10.66 6.87 -22.77
C ASP A 64 -11.37 5.71 -22.05
N SER A 65 -10.79 5.18 -20.98
CA SER A 65 -11.30 3.98 -20.30
C SER A 65 -12.04 4.31 -19.00
N SER A 66 -13.24 3.76 -18.84
CA SER A 66 -13.85 3.67 -17.51
C SER A 66 -13.08 2.65 -16.67
N PHE A 67 -12.68 3.04 -15.46
CA PHE A 67 -11.95 2.17 -14.55
C PHE A 67 -12.76 1.88 -13.29
N LYS A 68 -12.57 0.68 -12.75
CA LYS A 68 -13.08 0.29 -11.44
C LYS A 68 -12.10 0.73 -10.37
N SER A 69 -12.60 1.30 -9.30
CA SER A 69 -11.84 1.76 -8.13
C SER A 69 -12.28 0.96 -6.90
N ASN A 70 -11.33 0.44 -6.12
CA ASN A 70 -11.58 -0.24 -4.86
C ASN A 70 -10.63 0.27 -3.78
N TRP A 71 -11.21 0.64 -2.63
CA TRP A 71 -10.47 1.02 -1.44
C TRP A 71 -10.65 -0.01 -0.33
N SER A 72 -9.56 -0.30 0.38
CA SER A 72 -9.61 -1.08 1.61
C SER A 72 -8.67 -0.50 2.66
N ARG A 73 -9.13 -0.57 3.91
CA ARG A 73 -8.41 -0.15 5.11
C ARG A 73 -8.41 -1.29 6.11
N THR A 74 -7.25 -1.63 6.63
CA THR A 74 -7.08 -2.53 7.76
C THR A 74 -6.19 -1.83 8.77
N ALA A 75 -6.66 -1.67 10.00
CA ALA A 75 -5.92 -0.94 11.03
C ALA A 75 -6.11 -1.61 12.39
N THR A 76 -5.02 -1.64 13.17
CA THR A 76 -4.97 -2.08 14.57
C THR A 76 -4.09 -1.10 15.34
N GLU A 77 -3.95 -1.29 16.65
CA GLU A 77 -3.08 -0.44 17.49
C GLU A 77 -1.60 -0.45 17.04
N SER A 78 -1.18 -1.53 16.38
CA SER A 78 0.19 -1.80 15.92
C SER A 78 0.28 -2.08 14.42
N SER A 79 -0.71 -1.66 13.63
CA SER A 79 -0.62 -1.76 12.18
C SER A 79 -1.57 -0.81 11.46
N LEU A 80 -1.15 -0.39 10.27
CA LEU A 80 -2.02 0.21 9.28
C LEU A 80 -1.70 -0.38 7.92
N LYS A 81 -2.73 -0.73 7.17
CA LYS A 81 -2.64 -1.05 5.75
C LYS A 81 -3.79 -0.39 5.00
N LEU A 82 -3.41 0.46 4.08
CA LEU A 82 -4.30 1.09 3.12
C LEU A 82 -4.03 0.49 1.75
N THR A 83 -5.07 0.23 0.97
CA THR A 83 -4.92 -0.25 -0.41
C THR A 83 -5.97 0.39 -1.30
N CYS A 84 -5.48 1.01 -2.37
CA CYS A 84 -6.26 1.53 -3.47
C CYS A 84 -5.93 0.74 -4.73
N LEU A 85 -6.94 0.16 -5.37
CA LEU A 85 -6.80 -0.55 -6.64
C LEU A 85 -7.69 0.10 -7.68
N ASN A 86 -7.07 0.55 -8.76
CA ASN A 86 -7.76 1.04 -9.95
C ASN A 86 -7.46 0.10 -11.11
N SER A 87 -8.49 -0.33 -11.84
CA SER A 87 -8.31 -1.33 -12.89
C SER A 87 -9.27 -1.15 -14.07
N THR A 88 -8.76 -1.44 -15.26
CA THR A 88 -9.50 -1.59 -16.51
C THR A 88 -9.48 -3.07 -16.93
N SER A 89 -9.94 -3.39 -18.14
CA SER A 89 -9.77 -4.73 -18.73
C SER A 89 -8.30 -5.09 -18.99
N ASP A 90 -7.47 -4.09 -19.24
CA ASP A 90 -6.13 -4.28 -19.83
C ASP A 90 -4.99 -3.89 -18.90
N GLY A 91 -5.28 -3.18 -17.81
CA GLY A 91 -4.27 -2.75 -16.85
C GLY A 91 -4.83 -2.41 -15.49
N ALA A 92 -3.93 -2.28 -14.52
CA ALA A 92 -4.28 -1.86 -13.18
C ALA A 92 -3.17 -1.05 -12.52
N VAL A 93 -3.56 -0.13 -11.64
CA VAL A 93 -2.67 0.59 -10.74
C VAL A 93 -3.08 0.25 -9.31
N LYS A 94 -2.13 -0.29 -8.55
CA LYS A 94 -2.32 -0.60 -7.14
C LYS A 94 -1.42 0.30 -6.31
N MET A 95 -2.02 1.04 -5.38
CA MET A 95 -1.32 1.82 -4.37
C MET A 95 -1.54 1.19 -3.00
N THR A 96 -0.47 1.06 -2.23
CA THR A 96 -0.50 0.56 -0.87
C THR A 96 0.29 1.46 0.05
N ALA A 97 -0.21 1.69 1.26
CA ALA A 97 0.57 2.24 2.36
C ALA A 97 0.49 1.27 3.53
N VAL A 98 1.64 0.94 4.11
CA VAL A 98 1.75 -0.02 5.21
C VAL A 98 2.61 0.57 6.31
N MET A 99 2.11 0.56 7.54
CA MET A 99 2.93 0.84 8.72
C MET A 99 3.77 -0.40 9.03
N GLN A 100 5.08 -0.22 9.14
CA GLN A 100 6.04 -1.26 9.43
C GLN A 100 7.04 -0.79 10.49
N ASP A 101 7.81 -1.73 11.04
CA ASP A 101 8.91 -1.46 11.97
C ASP A 101 10.24 -1.87 11.30
N GLY A 102 11.25 -1.00 11.36
CA GLY A 102 12.56 -1.27 10.78
C GLY A 102 13.24 -0.04 10.17
N SER A 103 14.25 -0.29 9.35
CA SER A 103 15.10 0.75 8.75
C SER A 103 14.85 0.93 7.26
N GLU A 104 15.34 2.05 6.71
CA GLU A 104 15.40 2.30 5.27
C GLU A 104 16.10 1.15 4.52
N SER A 105 17.15 0.56 5.11
CA SER A 105 17.87 -0.56 4.51
C SER A 105 17.04 -1.84 4.42
N ASP A 106 16.21 -2.12 5.43
CA ASP A 106 15.27 -3.24 5.41
C ASP A 106 14.21 -3.00 4.32
N TRP A 107 13.69 -1.77 4.24
CA TRP A 107 12.73 -1.37 3.21
C TRP A 107 13.32 -1.55 1.80
N HIS A 108 14.53 -1.06 1.54
CA HIS A 108 15.22 -1.25 0.26
C HIS A 108 15.32 -2.73 -0.12
N SER A 109 15.66 -3.60 0.84
CA SER A 109 15.77 -5.05 0.60
C SER A 109 14.43 -5.70 0.22
N GLN A 110 13.30 -5.16 0.72
CA GLN A 110 11.95 -5.65 0.44
C GLN A 110 11.43 -5.22 -0.94
N LEU A 111 11.91 -4.11 -1.49
CA LEU A 111 11.43 -3.59 -2.79
C LEU A 111 11.80 -4.49 -3.97
N GLY A 112 12.80 -5.35 -3.82
CA GLY A 112 13.24 -6.26 -4.89
C GLY A 112 13.66 -5.52 -6.16
N VAL A 113 14.22 -4.30 -6.02
CA VAL A 113 14.70 -3.51 -7.14
C VAL A 113 15.78 -4.31 -7.87
N ASN A 114 15.51 -4.66 -9.12
CA ASN A 114 16.46 -5.41 -9.93
C ASN A 114 17.61 -4.48 -10.31
N SER A 115 18.86 -4.96 -10.21
CA SER A 115 20.05 -4.18 -10.55
C SER A 115 20.11 -3.70 -12.01
N ALA A 116 19.22 -4.20 -12.87
CA ALA A 116 19.10 -3.81 -14.27
C ALA A 116 18.09 -2.68 -14.53
N SER A 117 17.25 -2.29 -13.57
CA SER A 117 16.32 -1.18 -13.75
C SER A 117 16.99 0.15 -13.44
N THR A 118 16.82 1.14 -14.32
CA THR A 118 17.17 2.52 -14.01
C THR A 118 16.28 3.00 -12.88
N VAL A 119 16.90 3.41 -11.77
CA VAL A 119 16.22 3.96 -10.60
C VAL A 119 16.39 5.47 -10.61
N ALA A 120 15.28 6.18 -10.49
CA ALA A 120 15.29 7.62 -10.24
C ALA A 120 14.76 7.90 -8.83
N HIS A 121 15.32 8.92 -8.17
CA HIS A 121 14.85 9.39 -6.88
C HIS A 121 13.85 10.53 -7.06
N PHE A 122 12.99 10.77 -6.07
CA PHE A 122 12.12 11.94 -6.06
C PHE A 122 11.90 12.50 -4.65
N SER A 123 11.59 13.79 -4.54
CA SER A 123 11.59 14.52 -3.26
C SER A 123 10.28 14.39 -2.49
N VAL A 124 9.96 13.20 -1.99
CA VAL A 124 8.82 12.95 -1.08
C VAL A 124 9.26 12.02 0.04
N GLY A 125 8.93 12.33 1.30
CA GLY A 125 9.27 11.47 2.42
C GLY A 125 10.74 11.54 2.83
N THR A 126 11.24 10.49 3.49
CA THR A 126 12.66 10.35 3.84
C THR A 126 13.46 9.87 2.64
N GLU A 127 12.95 8.86 1.95
CA GLU A 127 13.57 8.29 0.74
C GLU A 127 12.45 7.90 -0.23
N ALA A 128 12.64 8.15 -1.53
CA ALA A 128 11.65 7.77 -2.53
C ALA A 128 12.26 7.49 -3.89
N LEU A 129 11.78 6.41 -4.50
CA LEU A 129 12.35 5.79 -5.68
C LEU A 129 11.27 5.48 -6.70
N VAL A 130 11.59 5.62 -7.98
CA VAL A 130 10.78 5.12 -9.08
C VAL A 130 11.65 4.31 -10.03
N TRP A 131 11.15 3.16 -10.44
CA TRP A 131 11.81 2.27 -11.40
C TRP A 131 10.76 1.47 -12.16
N ASP A 132 11.00 1.25 -13.45
CA ASP A 132 10.07 0.53 -14.34
C ASP A 132 8.62 1.04 -14.17
N ARG A 133 7.74 0.23 -13.57
CA ARG A 133 6.31 0.50 -13.35
C ARG A 133 5.96 0.62 -11.89
N THR A 134 6.93 0.96 -11.04
CA THR A 134 6.78 1.03 -9.59
C THR A 134 7.39 2.33 -9.06
N ALA A 135 6.66 3.02 -8.19
CA ALA A 135 7.18 4.06 -7.32
C ALA A 135 7.01 3.63 -5.86
N ALA A 136 7.99 3.94 -5.02
CA ALA A 136 7.97 3.61 -3.60
C ALA A 136 8.49 4.78 -2.76
N ILE A 137 7.95 4.92 -1.55
CA ILE A 137 8.36 5.94 -0.58
C ILE A 137 8.56 5.27 0.78
N TYR A 138 9.66 5.60 1.44
CA TYR A 138 9.97 5.33 2.83
C TYR A 138 9.88 6.63 3.63
N VAL A 139 9.13 6.60 4.73
CA VAL A 139 9.04 7.74 5.65
C VAL A 139 9.13 7.27 7.08
N GLU A 140 10.13 7.77 7.81
CA GLU A 140 10.21 7.58 9.26
C GLU A 140 8.96 8.16 9.94
N CYS A 141 8.23 7.33 10.67
CA CYS A 141 7.13 7.81 11.49
C CYS A 141 7.68 8.29 12.84
N LYS A 142 7.56 9.58 13.10
CA LYS A 142 7.80 10.16 14.43
C LYS A 142 6.44 10.54 15.01
N PRO A 143 5.85 9.72 15.86
CA PRO A 143 4.53 10.02 16.40
C PRO A 143 4.62 11.25 17.31
N SER A 144 3.67 12.18 17.16
CA SER A 144 3.61 13.41 17.96
C SER A 144 3.24 13.17 19.43
N SER A 145 2.74 11.98 19.76
CA SER A 145 2.48 11.50 21.12
C SER A 145 2.77 9.99 21.23
N GLU A 146 3.31 9.54 22.37
CA GLU A 146 3.30 8.12 22.73
C GLU A 146 1.88 7.57 22.60
N GLY A 147 1.68 6.50 21.82
CA GLY A 147 0.36 5.89 21.60
C GLY A 147 -0.44 6.42 20.41
N SER A 148 0.18 7.06 19.41
CA SER A 148 -0.47 7.20 18.09
C SER A 148 -0.95 5.82 17.62
N SER A 149 -2.21 5.73 17.20
CA SER A 149 -3.03 4.51 17.24
C SER A 149 -2.59 3.36 16.32
N HIS A 150 -1.43 3.43 15.68
CA HIS A 150 -0.96 2.43 14.70
C HIS A 150 0.51 2.03 14.86
N THR A 151 1.22 2.57 15.86
CA THR A 151 2.66 2.32 16.09
C THR A 151 2.94 1.64 17.42
N ALA A 152 1.92 1.10 18.09
CA ALA A 152 2.13 0.36 19.33
C ALA A 152 3.11 -0.80 19.08
N ASP A 153 4.03 -1.01 20.02
CA ASP A 153 5.06 -2.05 19.99
C ASP A 153 6.10 -1.96 18.85
N MET A 154 6.18 -0.83 18.13
CA MET A 154 7.21 -0.58 17.12
C MET A 154 8.37 0.23 17.68
N SER A 155 9.61 -0.18 17.38
CA SER A 155 10.82 0.53 17.83
C SER A 155 11.23 1.65 16.87
N HIS A 156 11.08 1.40 15.58
CA HIS A 156 11.43 2.27 14.47
C HIS A 156 10.28 2.26 13.44
N PRO A 157 9.10 2.82 13.79
CA PRO A 157 7.96 2.79 12.91
C PRO A 157 8.23 3.62 11.64
N TYR A 158 7.81 3.10 10.49
CA TYR A 158 7.88 3.78 9.21
C TYR A 158 6.69 3.46 8.32
N LEU A 159 6.36 4.39 7.44
CA LEU A 159 5.39 4.18 6.37
C LEU A 159 6.10 3.69 5.11
N SER A 160 5.68 2.54 4.61
CA SER A 160 6.07 1.99 3.31
C SER A 160 4.95 2.21 2.31
N ILE A 161 5.18 3.09 1.34
CA ILE A 161 4.23 3.36 0.27
C ILE A 161 4.75 2.74 -1.02
N VAL A 162 3.86 2.09 -1.78
CA VAL A 162 4.17 1.53 -3.10
C VAL A 162 3.01 1.81 -4.04
N ALA A 163 3.29 2.40 -5.19
CA ALA A 163 2.38 2.53 -6.32
C ALA A 163 2.93 1.72 -7.50
N ALA A 164 2.20 0.72 -7.97
CA ALA A 164 2.64 -0.16 -9.03
C ALA A 164 1.59 -0.30 -10.13
N ALA A 165 2.02 -0.20 -11.39
CA ALA A 165 1.20 -0.44 -12.57
C ALA A 165 1.45 -1.84 -13.17
N THR A 166 0.38 -2.47 -13.66
CA THR A 166 0.40 -3.82 -14.26
C THR A 166 -0.42 -3.88 -15.55
N GLY A 167 -0.21 -4.90 -16.39
CA GLY A 167 -0.87 -5.03 -17.70
C GLY A 167 -0.33 -4.02 -18.72
N SER A 168 -1.20 -3.27 -19.40
CA SER A 168 -0.83 -2.20 -20.34
C SER A 168 -0.49 -0.85 -19.66
N ALA A 169 -0.78 -0.71 -18.37
CA ALA A 169 -0.73 0.57 -17.66
C ALA A 169 0.68 1.15 -17.43
N GLY A 170 0.97 2.39 -17.78
CA GLY A 170 2.25 3.03 -17.44
C GLY A 170 3.47 2.37 -18.10
N LYS A 171 3.34 2.01 -19.39
CA LYS A 171 4.39 1.31 -20.14
C LYS A 171 5.54 2.26 -20.53
N GLY A 172 6.58 2.30 -19.70
CA GLY A 172 7.98 2.50 -20.09
C GLY A 172 8.41 3.88 -20.59
N ASP A 173 7.70 4.95 -20.24
CA ASP A 173 8.19 6.32 -20.47
C ASP A 173 8.37 7.08 -19.14
N ASP A 174 9.22 8.12 -19.17
CA ASP A 174 9.54 8.96 -17.99
C ASP A 174 8.28 9.60 -17.41
N ARG A 175 7.25 9.81 -18.24
CA ARG A 175 5.97 10.39 -17.84
C ARG A 175 5.17 9.43 -16.96
N ALA A 176 5.12 8.14 -17.30
CA ALA A 176 4.50 7.10 -16.48
C ALA A 176 5.19 6.98 -15.11
N GLN A 177 6.51 7.10 -15.07
CA GLN A 177 7.26 7.11 -13.81
C GLN A 177 6.90 8.34 -12.96
N GLN A 178 6.81 9.52 -13.59
CA GLN A 178 6.40 10.73 -12.88
C GLN A 178 4.96 10.64 -12.36
N ASP A 179 4.05 10.06 -13.14
CA ASP A 179 2.66 9.84 -12.73
C ASP A 179 2.58 8.83 -11.57
N LEU A 180 3.38 7.76 -11.58
CA LEU A 180 3.48 6.81 -10.48
C LEU A 180 4.05 7.46 -9.21
N ALA A 181 5.08 8.29 -9.33
CA ALA A 181 5.63 9.04 -8.21
C ALA A 181 4.58 10.01 -7.62
N GLN A 182 3.78 10.66 -8.47
CA GLN A 182 2.68 11.51 -8.01
C GLN A 182 1.59 10.71 -7.28
N LEU A 183 1.23 9.52 -7.80
CA LEU A 183 0.26 8.63 -7.16
C LEU A 183 0.78 8.08 -5.81
N ALA A 184 2.05 7.68 -5.73
CA ALA A 184 2.68 7.29 -4.48
C ALA A 184 2.67 8.44 -3.47
N GLY A 185 2.99 9.67 -3.90
CA GLY A 185 2.92 10.85 -3.05
C GLY A 185 1.52 11.07 -2.46
N ARG A 186 0.46 10.96 -3.28
CA ARG A 186 -0.93 11.05 -2.79
C ARG A 186 -1.26 9.98 -1.75
N MET A 187 -0.83 8.74 -1.99
CA MET A 187 -1.03 7.64 -1.04
C MET A 187 -0.30 7.87 0.27
N PHE A 188 0.88 8.49 0.21
CA PHE A 188 1.60 8.92 1.40
C PHE A 188 0.82 9.96 2.21
N PHE A 189 0.28 11.00 1.57
CA PHE A 189 -0.56 12.00 2.29
C PHE A 189 -1.75 11.37 2.98
N GLU A 190 -2.44 10.46 2.28
CA GLU A 190 -3.56 9.75 2.87
C GLU A 190 -3.12 8.93 4.09
N ALA A 191 -1.98 8.22 3.98
CA ALA A 191 -1.42 7.48 5.11
C ALA A 191 -1.04 8.38 6.29
N GLN A 192 -0.51 9.58 6.04
CA GLN A 192 -0.19 10.54 7.10
C GLN A 192 -1.44 11.01 7.84
N LEU A 193 -2.52 11.36 7.11
CA LEU A 193 -3.78 11.76 7.72
C LEU A 193 -4.36 10.68 8.65
N GLN A 194 -4.15 9.41 8.30
CA GLN A 194 -4.63 8.26 9.06
C GLN A 194 -3.75 7.92 10.27
N THR A 195 -2.48 8.32 10.28
CA THR A 195 -1.49 7.89 11.29
C THR A 195 -1.01 9.00 12.20
N GLY A 196 -1.08 10.26 11.76
CA GLY A 196 -0.44 11.38 12.46
C GLY A 196 1.09 11.35 12.37
N CYS A 197 1.68 10.51 11.50
CA CYS A 197 3.13 10.44 11.31
C CYS A 197 3.65 11.70 10.60
N GLN A 198 4.39 12.53 11.33
CA GLN A 198 4.98 13.81 10.91
C GLN A 198 3.96 14.83 10.36
N GLU A 199 3.59 15.80 11.19
CA GLU A 199 2.65 16.90 10.85
C GLU A 199 3.26 18.00 9.95
N ASP A 200 4.60 18.02 9.78
CA ASP A 200 5.29 19.12 9.09
C ASP A 200 5.34 18.99 7.55
N PHE A 201 4.82 17.90 6.97
CA PHE A 201 4.89 17.68 5.52
C PHE A 201 3.69 18.31 4.80
N THR A 202 3.94 19.41 4.09
CA THR A 202 2.93 20.02 3.21
C THR A 202 2.83 19.24 1.91
N ALA A 203 1.61 18.98 1.44
CA ALA A 203 1.39 18.40 0.12
C ALA A 203 2.09 19.19 -0.98
N PRO A 204 3.01 18.60 -1.76
CA PRO A 204 3.61 19.29 -2.88
C PRO A 204 2.49 19.68 -3.84
N SER A 205 2.41 20.96 -4.16
CA SER A 205 1.40 21.55 -5.04
C SER A 205 1.64 21.24 -6.53
N GLY A 206 2.52 20.28 -6.84
CA GLY A 206 2.93 19.91 -8.20
C GLY A 206 3.48 18.48 -8.28
N ALA A 207 3.74 18.02 -9.51
CA ALA A 207 4.34 16.72 -9.72
C ALA A 207 5.75 16.67 -9.10
N PRO A 208 6.13 15.57 -8.43
CA PRO A 208 7.47 15.42 -7.90
C PRO A 208 8.51 15.49 -9.04
N THR A 209 9.66 16.09 -8.75
CA THR A 209 10.78 16.16 -9.69
C THR A 209 11.59 14.88 -9.56
N LEU A 210 11.78 14.19 -10.68
CA LEU A 210 12.63 13.01 -10.74
C LEU A 210 14.10 13.46 -10.90
N THR A 211 14.97 12.89 -10.08
CA THR A 211 16.43 13.04 -10.20
C THR A 211 17.02 11.67 -10.52
N SER A 212 17.67 11.53 -11.67
CA SER A 212 18.37 10.30 -12.04
C SER A 212 19.49 10.02 -11.03
N GLY A 213 19.52 8.81 -10.46
CA GLY A 213 20.68 8.33 -9.70
C GLY A 213 21.88 8.22 -10.65
N SER A 214 22.96 8.95 -10.35
CA SER A 214 24.24 8.89 -11.06
C SER A 214 25.05 7.68 -10.64
#